data_AF-A0A553M8A0-F1
#
_entry.id   AF-A0A553M8A0-F1
#
_cell.length_a   1.000
_cell.length_b   1.000
_cell.length_c   1.000
_cell.angle_alpha   90.00
_cell.angle_beta   90.00
_cell.angle_gamma   90.00
#
_symmetry.space_group_name_H-M   'P 1'
#
loop_
_entity.id
_entity.type
_entity.pdbx_description
1 polymer ?
#
loop_
_entity_poly.entity_id
_entity_poly.type
_entity_poly.pdbx_seq_one_letter_code
_entity_poly.pdbx_strand_id
1 'polypeptide(L)'
;MKPVQLTVDNIAKAIFTVNRHAKTALNPSFLYLLKKKAIEKLLEEGKAKKVGLHFSRNPRYSQQQSDVLVAVGDYYFHIPPTKQDFAALPHLGSLNDSYRNPPARMPLSEAKAILIAYTGLKEKPEQKPKRLTRPVFKRLGDRY
;
A
#
# COMPACT_ATOMS: atom_id res chain seq x y z
N MET A 1 -17.65 9.47 -17.64
CA MET A 1 -16.80 9.10 -16.49
C MET A 1 -17.25 9.91 -15.29
N LYS A 2 -17.49 9.31 -14.12
CA LYS A 2 -17.81 10.10 -12.91
C LYS A 2 -16.59 10.96 -12.54
N PRO A 3 -16.78 12.22 -12.14
CA PRO A 3 -15.65 13.06 -11.73
C PRO A 3 -14.97 12.43 -10.52
N VAL A 4 -13.64 12.31 -10.57
CA VAL A 4 -12.83 11.76 -9.48
C VAL A 4 -12.82 12.80 -8.35
N GLN A 5 -13.62 12.59 -7.31
CA GLN A 5 -13.66 13.47 -6.15
C GLN A 5 -12.53 13.11 -5.18
N LEU A 6 -11.55 14.00 -5.05
CA LEU A 6 -10.36 13.84 -4.20
C LEU A 6 -10.61 14.32 -2.74
N THR A 7 -11.69 13.83 -2.13
CA THR A 7 -11.96 14.08 -0.70
C THR A 7 -11.15 13.12 0.19
N VAL A 8 -10.88 13.50 1.44
CA VAL A 8 -10.14 12.67 2.40
C VAL A 8 -10.81 11.31 2.58
N ASP A 9 -12.14 11.28 2.68
CA ASP A 9 -12.91 10.04 2.84
C ASP A 9 -12.79 9.11 1.63
N ASN A 10 -12.82 9.68 0.42
CA ASN A 10 -12.65 8.89 -0.81
C ASN A 10 -11.23 8.34 -0.92
N ILE A 11 -10.22 9.12 -0.54
CA ILE A 11 -8.83 8.67 -0.48
C ILE A 11 -8.68 7.55 0.56
N ALA A 12 -9.26 7.71 1.76
CA ALA A 12 -9.24 6.69 2.80
C ALA A 12 -9.90 5.38 2.35
N LYS A 13 -11.09 5.46 1.73
CA LYS A 13 -11.78 4.32 1.10
C LYS A 13 -10.94 3.67 -0.01
N ALA A 14 -10.29 4.48 -0.83
CA ALA A 14 -9.41 3.99 -1.90
C ALA A 14 -8.18 3.27 -1.34
N ILE A 15 -7.52 3.82 -0.31
CA ILE A 15 -6.39 3.18 0.38
C ILE A 15 -6.83 1.83 0.97
N PHE A 16 -7.98 1.80 1.65
CA PHE A 16 -8.52 0.56 2.23
C PHE A 16 -8.78 -0.50 1.16
N THR A 17 -9.41 -0.10 0.05
CA THR A 17 -9.72 -0.96 -1.09
C THR A 17 -8.44 -1.51 -1.73
N VAL A 18 -7.45 -0.66 -2.02
CA VAL A 18 -6.17 -1.07 -2.60
C VAL A 18 -5.43 -2.02 -1.68
N ASN A 19 -5.40 -1.75 -0.37
CA ASN A 19 -4.77 -2.64 0.61
C ASN A 19 -5.44 -4.01 0.70
N ARG A 20 -6.77 -4.07 0.59
CA ARG A 20 -7.52 -5.35 0.53
C ARG A 20 -7.11 -6.17 -0.68
N HIS A 21 -7.04 -5.55 -1.86
CA HIS A 21 -6.65 -6.25 -3.10
C HIS A 21 -5.15 -6.61 -3.13
N ALA A 22 -4.29 -5.78 -2.53
CA ALA A 22 -2.85 -6.07 -2.45
C ALA A 22 -2.53 -7.35 -1.66
N LYS A 23 -3.39 -7.75 -0.72
CA LYS A 23 -3.23 -9.00 0.03
C LYS A 23 -3.51 -10.25 -0.81
N THR A 24 -4.29 -10.11 -1.88
CA THR A 24 -4.74 -11.23 -2.71
C THR A 24 -4.20 -11.18 -4.15
N ALA A 25 -3.58 -10.08 -4.55
CA ALA A 25 -3.05 -9.89 -5.90
C ALA A 25 -1.75 -10.69 -6.12
N LEU A 26 -1.60 -11.27 -7.32
CA LEU A 26 -0.38 -11.98 -7.74
C LEU A 26 0.83 -11.02 -7.82
N ASN A 27 0.61 -9.77 -8.24
CA ASN A 27 1.64 -8.72 -8.29
C ASN A 27 1.19 -7.50 -7.47
N PRO A 28 1.46 -7.46 -6.15
CA PRO A 28 0.95 -6.40 -5.28
C PRO A 28 1.88 -5.18 -5.18
N SER A 29 3.04 -5.19 -5.84
CA SER A 29 4.10 -4.19 -5.67
C SER A 29 3.60 -2.76 -5.88
N PHE A 30 2.90 -2.52 -6.99
CA PHE A 30 2.36 -1.19 -7.30
C PHE A 30 1.26 -0.75 -6.33
N LEU A 31 0.43 -1.68 -5.84
CA LEU A 31 -0.64 -1.38 -4.89
C LEU A 31 -0.09 -0.97 -3.52
N TYR A 32 0.95 -1.64 -3.04
CA TYR A 32 1.65 -1.23 -1.82
C TYR A 32 2.32 0.13 -1.97
N LEU A 33 2.91 0.42 -3.14
CA LEU A 33 3.50 1.72 -3.43
C LEU A 33 2.44 2.83 -3.39
N LEU A 34 1.29 2.63 -4.06
CA LEU A 34 0.18 3.59 -4.03
C LEU A 34 -0.31 3.86 -2.61
N LYS A 35 -0.54 2.81 -1.82
CA LYS A 35 -0.91 2.94 -0.40
C LYS A 35 0.11 3.78 0.37
N LYS A 36 1.40 3.41 0.28
CA LYS A 36 2.47 4.08 1.03
C LYS A 36 2.53 5.56 0.68
N LYS A 37 2.56 5.88 -0.61
CA LYS A 37 2.70 7.25 -1.11
C LYS A 37 1.48 8.12 -0.82
N ALA A 38 0.27 7.53 -0.84
CA ALA A 38 -0.93 8.25 -0.45
C ALA A 38 -0.93 8.60 1.04
N ILE A 39 -0.52 7.69 1.92
CA ILE A 39 -0.43 7.95 3.37
C ILE A 39 0.65 8.99 3.67
N GLU A 40 1.84 8.88 3.05
CA GLU A 40 2.92 9.88 3.18
C GLU A 40 2.42 11.28 2.82
N LYS A 41 1.78 11.41 1.65
CA LYS A 41 1.23 12.70 1.20
C LYS A 41 0.13 13.24 2.12
N LEU A 42 -0.74 12.38 2.64
CA LEU A 42 -1.78 12.80 3.59
C LEU A 42 -1.18 13.30 4.92
N LEU A 43 -0.08 12.69 5.38
CA LEU A 43 0.65 13.14 6.57
C LEU A 43 1.33 14.48 6.33
N GLU A 44 1.96 14.67 5.16
CA GLU A 44 2.56 15.94 4.74
C GLU A 44 1.52 17.07 4.63
N GLU A 45 0.32 16.76 4.11
CA GLU A 45 -0.79 17.71 3.99
C GLU A 45 -1.55 17.96 5.32
N GLY A 46 -1.19 17.27 6.41
CA GLY A 46 -1.87 17.38 7.70
C GLY A 46 -3.29 16.79 7.73
N LYS A 47 -3.67 16.02 6.71
CA LYS A 47 -4.99 15.36 6.58
C LYS A 47 -5.04 13.98 7.24
N ALA A 48 -3.88 13.47 7.66
CA ALA A 48 -3.73 12.25 8.43
C ALA A 48 -2.98 12.54 9.72
N LYS A 49 -3.23 11.72 10.76
CA LYS A 49 -2.56 11.85 12.05
C LYS A 49 -1.95 10.53 12.50
N LYS A 50 -0.69 10.57 12.92
CA LYS A 50 -0.07 9.45 13.64
C LYS A 50 -0.65 9.42 15.05
N VAL A 51 -1.29 8.32 15.41
CA VAL A 51 -2.02 8.15 16.68
C VAL A 51 -1.11 7.57 17.75
N GLY A 52 -0.32 6.55 17.40
CA GLY A 52 0.52 5.83 18.35
C GLY A 52 1.22 4.63 17.72
N LEU A 53 1.90 3.85 18.55
CA LEU A 53 2.57 2.62 18.16
C LEU A 53 1.82 1.40 18.71
N HIS A 54 1.63 0.38 17.88
CA HIS A 54 1.14 -0.94 18.29
C HIS A 54 2.21 -1.99 18.11
N PHE A 55 2.19 -3.04 18.91
CA PHE A 55 2.97 -4.24 18.59
C PHE A 55 2.43 -4.89 17.31
N SER A 56 3.36 -5.24 16.42
CA SER A 56 3.06 -5.95 15.19
C SER A 56 2.62 -7.38 15.49
N ARG A 57 1.59 -7.86 14.78
CA ARG A 57 1.08 -9.22 14.95
C ARG A 57 2.04 -10.31 14.46
N ASN A 58 2.92 -9.97 13.51
CA ASN A 58 3.82 -10.93 12.90
C ASN A 58 5.24 -10.32 12.78
N PRO A 59 5.99 -10.26 13.89
CA PRO A 59 7.30 -9.61 13.93
C PRO A 59 8.42 -10.45 13.28
N ARG A 60 8.07 -11.58 12.64
CA ARG A 60 8.98 -12.52 11.96
C ARG A 60 10.17 -12.93 12.84
N TYR A 61 11.33 -12.30 12.64
CA TYR A 61 12.60 -12.63 13.30
C TYR A 61 12.88 -11.76 14.52
N SER A 62 12.12 -10.68 14.70
CA SER A 62 12.20 -9.82 15.88
C SER A 62 11.24 -10.33 16.94
N GLN A 63 11.68 -10.35 18.20
CA GLN A 63 10.77 -10.70 19.31
C GLN A 63 9.78 -9.57 19.60
N GLN A 64 10.16 -8.31 19.33
CA GLN A 64 9.31 -7.13 19.49
C GLN A 64 9.51 -6.19 18.31
N GLN A 65 8.47 -6.06 17.47
CA GLN A 65 8.40 -5.06 16.41
C GLN A 65 7.11 -4.27 16.60
N SER A 66 7.19 -2.94 16.44
CA SER A 66 6.01 -2.07 16.51
C SER A 66 5.69 -1.51 15.13
N ASP A 67 4.42 -1.17 14.91
CA ASP A 67 3.89 -0.50 13.72
C ASP A 67 3.22 0.82 14.14
N VAL A 68 3.33 1.86 13.32
CA VAL A 68 2.67 3.14 13.58
C VAL A 68 1.21 3.05 13.12
N LEU A 69 0.29 3.39 14.01
CA LEU A 69 -1.11 3.58 13.72
C LEU A 69 -1.33 5.00 13.16
N VAL A 70 -1.88 5.08 11.96
CA VAL A 70 -2.23 6.34 11.29
C VAL A 70 -3.74 6.39 11.09
N ALA A 71 -4.37 7.47 11.55
CA ALA A 71 -5.78 7.78 11.31
C ALA A 71 -5.93 8.68 10.07
N VAL A 72 -6.85 8.31 9.18
CA VAL A 72 -7.24 9.03 7.97
C VAL A 72 -8.76 9.00 7.85
N GLY A 73 -9.44 10.09 8.23
CA GLY A 73 -10.90 10.07 8.40
C GLY A 73 -11.32 8.97 9.37
N ASP A 74 -12.30 8.15 8.98
CA ASP A 74 -12.78 7.01 9.77
C ASP A 74 -11.93 5.73 9.62
N TYR A 75 -10.78 5.82 8.95
CA TYR A 75 -9.94 4.66 8.67
C TYR A 75 -8.62 4.72 9.42
N TYR A 76 -8.17 3.55 9.86
CA TYR A 76 -6.87 3.36 10.49
C TYR A 76 -5.99 2.45 9.65
N PHE A 77 -4.73 2.85 9.51
CA PHE A 77 -3.73 2.12 8.74
C PHE A 77 -2.44 1.96 9.54
N HIS A 78 -1.78 0.82 9.34
CA HIS A 78 -0.45 0.57 9.88
C HIS A 78 0.62 0.85 8.83
N ILE A 79 1.66 1.56 9.24
CA ILE A 79 2.88 1.81 8.45
C ILE A 79 4.13 1.43 9.26
N PRO A 80 5.26 1.11 8.59
CA PRO A 80 6.52 0.88 9.29
C PRO A 80 6.93 2.11 10.10
N PRO A 81 7.42 1.93 11.35
CA PRO A 81 7.83 3.03 12.20
C PRO A 81 9.16 3.64 11.74
N THR A 82 9.35 4.92 12.05
CA THR A 82 10.64 5.60 11.97
C THR A 82 11.22 5.85 13.36
N LYS A 83 12.52 6.18 13.45
CA LYS A 83 13.17 6.50 14.74
C LYS A 83 12.47 7.65 15.49
N GLN A 84 11.97 8.64 14.75
CA GLN A 84 11.25 9.78 15.33
C GLN A 84 9.91 9.37 15.92
N ASP A 85 9.24 8.38 15.33
CA ASP A 85 7.96 7.89 15.82
C ASP A 85 8.09 7.27 17.21
N PHE A 86 9.17 6.53 17.48
CA PHE A 86 9.44 5.98 18.81
C PHE A 86 9.72 7.04 19.88
N ALA A 87 10.22 8.21 19.49
CA ALA A 87 10.49 9.31 20.41
C ALA A 87 9.24 10.16 20.67
N ALA A 88 8.38 10.34 19.67
CA ALA A 88 7.26 11.28 19.71
C ALA A 88 5.90 10.64 20.04
N LEU A 89 5.70 9.35 19.75
CA LEU A 89 4.40 8.70 19.87
C LEU A 89 4.33 7.77 21.08
N PRO A 90 3.18 7.72 21.77
CA PRO A 90 2.96 6.75 22.84
C PRO A 90 2.81 5.34 22.28
N HIS A 91 3.24 4.35 23.06
CA HIS A 91 2.97 2.94 22.76
C HIS A 91 1.60 2.55 23.31
N LEU A 92 0.69 2.15 22.42
CA LEU A 92 -0.70 1.80 22.72
C LEU A 92 -0.87 0.32 23.13
N GLY A 93 0.21 -0.46 23.06
CA GLY A 93 0.24 -1.85 23.50
C GLY A 93 -0.06 -2.83 22.37
N SER A 94 -0.76 -3.92 22.71
CA SER A 94 -1.18 -4.93 21.74
C SER A 94 -2.34 -4.43 20.88
N LEU A 95 -2.45 -4.99 19.67
CA LEU A 95 -3.46 -4.59 18.70
C LEU A 95 -4.87 -4.86 19.25
N ASN A 96 -5.65 -3.81 19.50
CA ASN A 96 -7.03 -3.94 19.97
C ASN A 96 -7.95 -4.39 18.84
N ASP A 97 -8.57 -5.57 18.96
CA ASP A 97 -9.48 -6.15 17.96
C ASP A 97 -10.89 -5.54 17.95
N SER A 98 -11.21 -4.66 18.91
CA SER A 98 -12.53 -4.05 19.04
C SER A 98 -12.89 -3.12 17.87
N TYR A 99 -11.91 -2.43 17.29
CA TYR A 99 -12.15 -1.50 16.19
C TYR A 99 -11.86 -2.14 14.83
N ARG A 100 -12.79 -1.97 13.89
CA ARG A 100 -12.61 -2.35 12.49
C ARG A 100 -12.92 -1.18 11.57
N ASN A 101 -12.06 -1.00 10.57
CA ASN A 101 -12.31 -0.03 9.50
C ASN A 101 -13.67 -0.26 8.86
N PRO A 102 -14.45 0.80 8.57
CA PRO A 102 -15.76 0.66 7.98
C PRO A 102 -15.68 0.04 6.58
N PRO A 103 -16.66 -0.78 6.17
CA PRO A 103 -16.63 -1.44 4.87
C PRO A 103 -16.72 -0.40 3.74
N ALA A 104 -15.83 -0.52 2.75
CA ALA A 104 -15.87 0.30 1.55
C ALA A 104 -16.40 -0.50 0.35
N ARG A 105 -17.39 0.06 -0.36
CA ARG A 105 -17.84 -0.44 -1.66
C ARG A 105 -17.22 0.42 -2.76
N MET A 106 -15.99 0.09 -3.16
CA MET A 106 -15.28 0.76 -4.25
C MET A 106 -14.56 -0.29 -5.11
N PRO A 107 -14.70 -0.25 -6.44
CA PRO A 107 -13.98 -1.14 -7.33
C PRO A 107 -12.48 -0.77 -7.36
N LEU A 108 -11.62 -1.78 -7.57
CA LEU A 108 -10.17 -1.58 -7.58
C LEU A 108 -9.71 -0.55 -8.62
N SER A 109 -10.33 -0.54 -9.81
CA SER A 109 -10.01 0.41 -10.89
C SER A 109 -10.24 1.86 -10.46
N GLU A 110 -11.35 2.13 -9.79
CA GLU A 110 -11.68 3.46 -9.26
C GLU A 110 -10.74 3.84 -8.12
N ALA A 111 -10.46 2.92 -7.20
CA ALA A 111 -9.51 3.17 -6.12
C ALA A 111 -8.11 3.49 -6.65
N LYS A 112 -7.62 2.75 -7.66
CA LYS A 112 -6.36 3.05 -8.35
C LYS A 112 -6.41 4.43 -8.99
N ALA A 113 -7.47 4.77 -9.72
CA ALA A 113 -7.60 6.06 -10.38
C ALA A 113 -7.55 7.23 -9.38
N ILE A 114 -8.25 7.12 -8.24
CA ILE A 114 -8.21 8.10 -7.15
C ILE A 114 -6.78 8.25 -6.61
N LEU A 115 -6.12 7.14 -6.25
CA LEU A 115 -4.77 7.21 -5.68
C LEU A 115 -3.71 7.66 -6.69
N ILE A 116 -3.84 7.29 -7.96
CA ILE A 116 -2.95 7.75 -9.05
C ILE A 116 -3.12 9.26 -9.25
N ALA A 117 -4.37 9.75 -9.33
CA ALA A 117 -4.65 11.17 -9.45
C ALA A 117 -4.12 11.96 -8.24
N TYR A 118 -4.25 11.39 -7.03
CA TYR A 118 -3.78 12.03 -5.80
C TYR A 118 -2.25 12.01 -5.65
N THR A 119 -1.59 10.89 -5.93
CA THR A 119 -0.14 10.73 -5.73
C THR A 119 0.70 11.14 -6.94
N GLY A 120 0.11 11.26 -8.13
CA GLY A 120 0.80 11.54 -9.39
C GLY A 120 1.62 10.35 -9.93
N LEU A 121 1.51 9.16 -9.33
CA LEU A 121 2.25 7.98 -9.75
C LEU A 121 1.65 7.34 -11.00
N LYS A 122 2.50 6.95 -11.95
CA LYS A 122 2.08 6.19 -13.13
C LYS A 122 2.48 4.72 -12.97
N GLU A 123 1.54 3.82 -13.24
CA GLU A 123 1.80 2.39 -13.34
C GLU A 123 2.73 2.18 -14.53
N LYS A 124 3.93 1.63 -14.30
CA LYS A 124 4.75 1.18 -15.43
C LYS A 124 4.02 0.00 -16.06
N PRO A 125 3.86 -0.04 -17.39
CA PRO A 125 3.28 -1.20 -18.04
C PRO A 125 4.11 -2.43 -17.63
N GLU A 126 3.45 -3.49 -17.17
CA GLU A 126 4.11 -4.75 -16.91
C GLU A 126 4.86 -5.12 -18.19
N GLN A 127 6.18 -5.18 -18.11
CA GLN A 127 6.98 -5.65 -19.23
C GLN A 127 6.53 -7.08 -19.45
N LYS A 128 5.78 -7.31 -20.54
CA LYS A 128 5.44 -8.66 -20.98
C LYS A 128 6.75 -9.44 -20.95
N PRO A 129 6.81 -10.61 -20.29
CA PRO A 129 8.04 -11.36 -20.21
C PRO A 129 8.57 -11.49 -21.63
N LYS A 130 9.76 -10.92 -21.89
CA LYS A 130 10.42 -11.07 -23.18
C LYS A 130 10.46 -12.58 -23.41
N ARG A 131 9.82 -13.06 -24.49
CA ARG A 131 9.89 -14.48 -24.85
C ARG A 131 11.38 -14.83 -24.84
N LEU A 132 11.78 -15.66 -23.88
CA LEU A 132 13.13 -16.19 -23.84
C LEU A 132 13.31 -16.92 -25.16
N THR A 133 14.07 -16.33 -26.07
CA THR A 133 14.49 -16.99 -27.30
C THR A 133 15.30 -18.18 -26.85
N ARG A 134 14.72 -19.38 -26.95
CA ARG A 134 15.47 -20.61 -26.70
C ARG A 134 16.69 -20.57 -27.62
N PRO A 135 17.91 -20.79 -27.12
CA PRO A 135 19.07 -20.88 -27.98
C PRO A 135 18.79 -21.97 -29.03
N VAL A 136 18.85 -21.60 -30.30
CA VAL A 136 18.72 -22.54 -31.41
C VAL A 136 20.08 -23.23 -31.51
N PHE A 137 20.18 -24.45 -31.00
CA PHE A 137 21.35 -25.28 -31.24
C PHE A 137 21.30 -25.79 -32.67
N LYS A 138 22.17 -25.26 -33.55
CA LYS A 138 22.44 -25.89 -34.85
C LYS A 138 23.08 -27.26 -34.61
N ARG A 139 22.82 -28.22 -35.50
CA ARG A 139 23.49 -29.51 -35.43
C ARG A 139 24.95 -29.34 -35.84
N LEU A 140 25.84 -30.13 -35.25
CA LEU A 140 27.27 -30.10 -35.56
C LEU A 140 27.46 -30.48 -37.04
N GLY A 141 27.89 -29.52 -37.87
CA GLY A 141 28.15 -29.74 -39.32
C GLY A 141 27.48 -28.75 -40.27
N ASP A 142 26.52 -27.94 -39.82
CA ASP A 142 25.87 -26.93 -40.67
C ASP A 142 26.80 -25.73 -40.90
N ARG A 143 27.07 -25.37 -42.18
CA ARG A 143 27.84 -24.16 -42.55
C ARG A 143 26.98 -22.88 -42.39
N TYR A 144 27.64 -21.75 -42.14
CA TYR A 144 27.02 -20.44 -41.85
C TYR A 144 26.28 -19.83 -43.03
#